data_AF-A0A918E2C0-F1
#
_entry.id   AF-A0A918E2C0-F1
#
_cell.length_a   1.000
_cell.length_b   1.000
_cell.length_c   1.000
_cell.angle_alpha   90.00
_cell.angle_beta   90.00
_cell.angle_gamma   90.00
#
_symmetry.space_group_name_H-M   'P 1'
#
loop_
_entity.id
_entity.type
_entity.pdbx_description
1 polymer ?
#
loop_
_entity_poly.entity_id
_entity_poly.type
_entity_poly.pdbx_seq_one_letter_code
_entity_poly.pdbx_strand_id
1 'polypeptide(L)'
;MSLVRFVARRFRNRGNGDLEDVVQVGTIGLIKAIDRFDVMREVEFTSFAIPYIVGEMKRFFRDTTWAVHVPRRLQELRAASPKARNHSPPRSATART
;
A
#
# COMPACT_ATOMS: atom_id res chain seq x y z
N MET A 1 16.53 -17.37 2.24
CA MET A 1 16.02 -16.08 2.78
C MET A 1 15.11 -16.25 4.00
N SER A 2 15.57 -16.92 5.07
CA SER A 2 14.75 -17.18 6.26
C SER A 2 14.47 -15.91 7.07
N LEU A 3 15.47 -15.03 7.26
CA LEU A 3 15.33 -13.78 8.01
C LEU A 3 14.33 -12.82 7.37
N VAL A 4 14.42 -12.58 6.06
CA VAL A 4 13.51 -11.66 5.36
C VAL A 4 12.07 -12.15 5.43
N ARG A 5 11.82 -13.45 5.17
CA ARG A 5 10.46 -14.03 5.32
C ARG A 5 9.96 -13.96 6.75
N PHE A 6 10.82 -14.18 7.74
CA PHE A 6 10.47 -14.02 9.16
C PHE A 6 10.02 -12.59 9.49
N VAL A 7 10.72 -11.57 8.97
CA VAL A 7 10.31 -10.16 9.14
C VAL A 7 9.02 -9.86 8.37
N ALA A 8 8.95 -10.29 7.10
CA ALA A 8 7.81 -10.06 6.20
C ALA A 8 6.48 -10.61 6.74
N ARG A 9 6.51 -11.71 7.51
CA ARG A 9 5.31 -12.26 8.16
C ARG A 9 4.53 -11.25 9.01
N ARG A 10 5.20 -10.23 9.56
CA ARG A 10 4.58 -9.15 10.35
C ARG A 10 3.75 -8.17 9.50
N PHE A 11 3.90 -8.21 8.18
CA PHE A 11 3.26 -7.29 7.24
C PHE A 11 2.13 -7.93 6.42
N ARG A 12 1.82 -9.22 6.65
CA ARG A 12 0.80 -9.98 5.90
C ARG A 12 -0.60 -9.33 5.84
N ASN A 13 -0.94 -8.50 6.83
CA ASN A 13 -2.25 -7.85 6.93
C ASN A 13 -2.22 -6.36 6.55
N ARG A 14 -1.12 -5.86 5.98
CA ARG A 14 -1.02 -4.46 5.54
C ARG A 14 -1.18 -4.38 4.03
N GLY A 15 -2.21 -3.68 3.57
CA GLY A 15 -2.40 -3.35 2.15
C GLY A 15 -2.76 -4.52 1.24
N ASN A 16 -2.79 -4.25 -0.07
CA ASN A 16 -3.11 -5.22 -1.13
C ASN A 16 -1.86 -5.90 -1.73
N GLY A 17 -0.66 -5.63 -1.19
CA GLY A 17 0.59 -6.13 -1.75
C GLY A 17 0.77 -7.63 -1.49
N ASP A 18 1.28 -8.35 -2.49
CA ASP A 18 1.59 -9.78 -2.34
C ASP A 18 2.74 -9.94 -1.32
N LEU A 19 2.70 -11.02 -0.52
CA LEU A 19 3.78 -11.39 0.37
C LEU A 19 5.11 -11.53 -0.37
N GLU A 20 5.08 -11.96 -1.64
CA GLU A 20 6.29 -12.03 -2.48
C GLU A 20 6.91 -10.65 -2.74
N ASP A 21 6.10 -9.63 -3.05
CA ASP A 21 6.58 -8.26 -3.23
C ASP A 21 7.26 -7.73 -1.96
N VAL A 22 6.62 -7.97 -0.81
CA VAL A 22 7.15 -7.57 0.51
C VAL A 22 8.48 -8.28 0.79
N VAL A 23 8.59 -9.56 0.44
CA VAL A 23 9.84 -10.33 0.59
C VAL A 23 10.91 -9.78 -0.35
N GLN A 24 10.58 -9.42 -1.58
CA GLN A 24 11.54 -8.84 -2.53
C GLN A 24 12.08 -7.50 -2.02
N VAL A 25 11.20 -6.59 -1.62
CA VAL A 25 11.59 -5.29 -1.02
C VAL A 25 12.43 -5.51 0.24
N GLY A 26 12.02 -6.45 1.09
CA GLY A 26 12.78 -6.84 2.27
C GLY A 26 14.18 -7.36 1.95
N THR A 27 14.33 -8.07 0.82
CA THR A 27 15.62 -8.59 0.34
C THR A 27 16.55 -7.46 -0.07
N ILE A 28 16.02 -6.40 -0.68
CA ILE A 28 16.80 -5.17 -0.95
C ILE A 28 17.35 -4.58 0.36
N GLY A 29 16.52 -4.54 1.41
CA GLY A 29 16.95 -4.07 2.73
C GLY A 29 18.05 -4.95 3.33
N LEU A 30 17.96 -6.26 3.17
CA LEU A 30 19.01 -7.19 3.60
C LEU A 30 20.33 -6.95 2.84
N ILE A 31 20.28 -6.78 1.51
CA ILE A 31 21.48 -6.49 0.71
C ILE A 31 22.17 -5.21 1.19
N LYS A 32 21.40 -4.13 1.39
CA LYS A 32 21.94 -2.87 1.94
C LYS A 32 22.56 -3.02 3.33
N ALA A 33 22.00 -3.90 4.16
CA ALA A 33 22.57 -4.22 5.46
C ALA A 33 23.88 -4.99 5.31
N ILE A 34 23.98 -5.96 4.40
CA ILE A 34 25.22 -6.68 4.10
C ILE A 34 26.31 -5.70 3.67
N ASP A 35 26.00 -4.81 2.72
CA ASP A 35 26.98 -3.85 2.17
C ASP A 35 27.53 -2.87 3.22
N ARG A 36 26.80 -2.64 4.31
CA ARG A 36 27.15 -1.65 5.35
C ARG A 36 27.55 -2.27 6.68
N PHE A 37 27.46 -3.59 6.81
CA PHE A 37 27.80 -4.24 8.06
C PHE A 37 29.30 -4.29 8.24
N ASP A 38 29.75 -3.91 9.44
CA ASP A 38 31.14 -3.98 9.84
C ASP A 38 31.28 -5.12 10.86
N VAL A 39 32.00 -6.16 10.47
CA VAL A 39 32.23 -7.36 11.30
C VAL A 39 33.06 -7.07 12.55
N MET A 40 33.76 -5.93 12.60
CA MET A 40 34.51 -5.50 13.78
C MET A 40 33.62 -4.88 14.84
N ARG A 41 32.35 -4.56 14.52
CA ARG A 41 31.36 -4.17 15.52
C ARG A 41 30.90 -5.45 16.21
N GLU A 42 31.10 -5.56 17.52
CA GLU A 42 30.70 -6.68 18.38
C GLU A 42 29.16 -6.78 18.55
N VAL A 43 28.43 -6.76 17.43
CA VAL A 43 26.97 -6.84 17.39
C VAL A 43 26.55 -7.91 16.39
N GLU A 44 25.51 -8.65 16.76
CA GLU A 44 24.91 -9.64 15.87
C GLU A 44 24.39 -8.98 14.58
N PHE A 45 24.76 -9.55 13.42
CA PHE A 45 24.32 -9.05 12.12
C PHE A 45 22.80 -8.94 12.02
N THR A 46 22.06 -9.89 12.63
CA THR A 46 20.60 -9.89 12.61
C THR A 46 20.01 -8.63 13.26
N SER A 47 20.58 -8.20 14.39
CA SER A 47 20.20 -6.97 15.09
C SER A 47 20.45 -5.72 14.24
N PHE A 48 21.51 -5.74 13.42
CA PHE A 48 21.82 -4.67 12.48
C PHE A 48 20.93 -4.68 11.23
N ALA A 49 20.64 -5.86 10.67
CA ALA A 49 19.93 -6.01 9.40
C ALA A 49 18.42 -5.79 9.50
N ILE A 50 17.81 -6.17 10.64
CA ILE A 50 16.35 -6.05 10.83
C ILE A 50 15.84 -4.61 10.59
N PRO A 51 16.45 -3.54 11.13
CA PRO A 51 16.07 -2.16 10.83
C PRO A 51 16.06 -1.81 9.34
N TYR A 52 17.04 -2.26 8.57
CA TYR A 52 17.10 -2.02 7.12
C TYR A 52 15.97 -2.75 6.38
N ILE A 53 15.75 -4.03 6.70
CA ILE A 53 14.67 -4.83 6.11
C ILE A 53 13.30 -4.20 6.40
N VAL A 54 13.05 -3.83 7.67
CA VAL A 54 11.80 -3.18 8.10
C VAL A 54 11.63 -1.82 7.45
N GLY A 55 12.71 -1.05 7.30
CA GLY A 55 12.70 0.26 6.66
C GLY A 55 12.22 0.20 5.21
N GLU A 56 12.79 -0.71 4.40
CA GLU A 56 12.38 -0.90 3.01
C GLU A 56 10.92 -1.35 2.91
N MET A 57 10.48 -2.33 3.73
CA MET A 57 9.09 -2.79 3.74
C MET A 57 8.10 -1.66 4.11
N LYS A 58 8.41 -0.86 5.16
CA LYS A 58 7.58 0.28 5.56
C LYS A 58 7.48 1.32 4.44
N ARG A 59 8.60 1.60 3.76
CA ARG A 59 8.64 2.51 2.63
C ARG A 59 7.76 2.02 1.48
N PHE A 60 7.87 0.74 1.11
CA PHE A 60 7.02 0.15 0.08
C PHE A 60 5.52 0.33 0.37
N PHE A 61 5.09 0.08 1.61
CA PHE A 61 3.69 0.29 1.98
C PHE A 61 3.28 1.76 1.97
N ARG A 62 4.16 2.68 2.40
CA ARG A 62 3.88 4.12 2.33
C ARG A 62 3.68 4.58 0.89
N ASP A 63 4.60 4.17 0.02
CA ASP A 63 4.65 4.64 -1.37
C ASP A 63 3.54 3.96 -2.22
N THR A 64 3.09 2.75 -1.85
CA THR A 64 2.06 1.98 -2.59
C THR A 64 0.64 2.12 -2.02
N THR A 65 0.47 2.25 -0.70
CA THR A 65 -0.88 2.31 -0.06
C THR A 65 -1.50 3.70 -0.15
N TRP A 66 -0.70 4.77 -0.10
CA TRP A 66 -1.21 6.14 -0.21
C TRP A 66 -1.48 6.59 -1.65
N ALA A 67 -0.92 5.89 -2.64
CA ALA A 67 -1.19 6.17 -4.06
C ALA A 67 -2.63 5.83 -4.48
N VAL A 68 -3.34 4.96 -3.72
CA VAL A 68 -4.71 4.52 -4.03
C VAL A 68 -5.74 5.02 -3.00
N HIS A 69 -5.30 5.61 -1.88
CA HIS A 69 -6.23 6.16 -0.89
C HIS A 69 -6.72 7.54 -1.34
N VAL A 70 -7.82 7.54 -2.10
CA VAL A 70 -8.54 8.75 -2.48
C VAL A 70 -8.75 9.62 -1.22
N PRO A 71 -8.23 10.87 -1.17
CA PRO A 71 -8.36 11.72 0.01
C PRO A 71 -9.82 11.85 0.46
N ARG A 72 -10.08 11.84 1.78
CA ARG A 72 -11.44 11.89 2.37
C ARG A 72 -12.31 13.02 1.77
N ARG A 73 -11.71 14.19 1.57
CA ARG A 73 -12.34 15.35 0.91
C ARG A 73 -12.85 15.03 -0.50
N LEU A 74 -12.13 14.23 -1.26
CA LEU A 74 -12.53 13.80 -2.60
C LEU A 74 -13.64 12.73 -2.56
N GLN A 75 -13.67 11.91 -1.50
CA GLN A 75 -14.77 10.96 -1.26
C GLN A 75 -16.08 11.70 -0.92
N GLU A 76 -15.98 12.74 -0.09
CA GLU A 76 -17.11 13.59 0.30
C GLU A 76 -17.67 14.39 -0.89
N LEU A 77 -16.82 14.89 -1.78
CA LEU A 77 -17.24 15.56 -3.01
C LEU A 77 -18.02 14.65 -3.98
N ARG A 78 -17.69 13.36 -4.02
CA ARG A 78 -18.45 12.35 -4.79
C ARG A 78 -19.79 12.02 -4.15
N ALA A 79 -19.84 11.97 -2.81
CA ALA A 79 -21.08 11.74 -2.06
C ALA A 79 -22.05 12.94 -2.14
N ALA A 80 -21.51 14.15 -2.27
CA ALA A 80 -22.29 15.39 -2.32
C ALA A 80 -22.81 15.77 -3.71
N SER A 81 -22.53 15.00 -4.78
CA SER A 81 -23.13 15.24 -6.10
C SER A 81 -24.52 14.59 -6.17
N PRO A 82 -25.63 15.36 -6.18
CA PRO A 82 -26.94 14.80 -6.41
C PRO A 82 -26.95 14.25 -7.84
N LYS A 83 -27.33 12.99 -7.95
CA LYS A 83 -27.51 12.26 -9.20
C LYS A 83 -28.52 13.00 -10.09
N ALA A 84 -28.03 13.89 -10.96
CA ALA A 84 -28.81 14.48 -12.04
C ALA A 84 -28.99 13.44 -13.16
N ARG A 85 -29.75 12.39 -12.86
CA ARG A 85 -30.33 11.47 -13.83
C ARG A 85 -31.73 11.18 -13.34
N ASN A 86 -32.69 11.90 -13.89
CA ASN A 86 -34.05 11.48 -14.18
C ASN A 86 -34.87 12.73 -14.56
N HIS A 87 -34.61 13.28 -15.75
CA HIS A 87 -35.60 14.08 -16.44
C HIS A 87 -35.99 13.32 -17.71
N SER A 88 -36.99 12.44 -17.57
CA SER A 88 -37.78 11.99 -18.72
C SER A 88 -38.83 13.07 -18.98
N PRO A 89 -38.94 13.62 -20.21
CA PRO A 89 -39.95 14.63 -20.50
C PRO A 89 -41.35 13.98 -20.50
N PRO A 90 -42.40 14.72 -20.12
CA PRO A 90 -43.77 14.20 -20.13
C PRO A 90 -44.21 13.94 -21.58
N ARG A 91 -44.70 12.74 -21.86
CA ARG A 91 -45.40 12.43 -23.12
C ARG A 91 -46.72 13.19 -23.13
N SER A 92 -46.83 14.16 -24.04
CA SER A 92 -48.08 14.77 -24.45
C SER A 92 -48.97 13.71 -25.11
N ALA A 93 -50.14 13.45 -24.51
CA ALA A 93 -51.25 12.81 -25.21
C ALA A 93 -52.22 13.91 -25.62
N THR A 94 -52.13 14.31 -26.88
CA THR A 94 -53.04 15.21 -27.56
C THR A 94 -54.15 14.40 -28.23
N ALA A 95 -55.39 14.80 -27.96
CA ALA A 95 -56.58 14.78 -28.82
C ALA A 95 -57.46 13.52 -28.96
N ARG A 96 -58.77 13.84 -28.94
CA ARG A 96 -59.92 13.24 -29.66
C ARG A 96 -60.41 11.90 -29.10
N THR A 97 -61.71 11.65 -28.91
CA THR A 97 -62.96 12.21 -29.47
C THR A 97 -64.06 12.10 -28.42
#